data_AF-T0ZK48-F1
#
_entry.id   AF-T0ZK48-F1
#
_cell.length_a   1.000
_cell.length_b   1.000
_cell.length_c   1.000
_cell.angle_alpha   90.00
_cell.angle_beta   90.00
_cell.angle_gamma   90.00
#
_symmetry.space_group_name_H-M   'P 1'
#
loop_
_entity.id
_entity.type
_entity.pdbx_description
1 polymer ?
#
loop_
_entity_poly.entity_id
_entity_poly.type
_entity_poly.pdbx_seq_one_letter_code
_entity_poly.pdbx_strand_id
1 'polypeptide(L)'
;LDSRIGAISPEMEKYFGSGSIDSAAIIARINELESEIEELGKRITVRKSELGSRNERKRELTSRIDQLEGKSVCPLCGSDLSAEHISRLQTEIDESVQATLAEIGTIAGDIARLTADQERMKQTLSQMRSRSVSEFQQAMDSISSRRVTLAALQKDEELLRNFHEEFVEKRSKAEDLERRIESLRSVESDYSGIKARLEAAETAISGKEVEDIGSRLAALREEIS
;
A
#
# COMPACT_ATOMS: atom_id res chain seq x y z
N LEU A 1 17.70 -18.32 5.11
CA LEU A 1 16.34 -17.78 4.89
C LEU A 1 15.92 -17.16 6.21
N ASP A 2 16.42 -15.95 6.46
CA ASP A 2 16.29 -15.28 7.76
C ASP A 2 14.91 -14.64 7.92
N SER A 3 14.27 -15.00 9.02
CA SER A 3 12.98 -14.54 9.51
C SER A 3 13.06 -13.11 10.05
N ARG A 4 13.08 -12.11 9.16
CA ARG A 4 12.97 -10.69 9.56
C ARG A 4 11.91 -9.94 8.75
N ILE A 5 10.71 -10.51 8.65
CA ILE A 5 9.51 -9.70 8.44
C ILE A 5 9.18 -9.14 9.83
N GLY A 6 9.80 -8.01 10.16
CA GLY A 6 9.46 -7.24 11.35
C GLY A 6 7.98 -6.86 11.27
N ALA A 7 7.23 -7.17 12.33
CA ALA A 7 5.83 -6.80 12.45
C ALA A 7 5.66 -5.31 12.15
N ILE A 8 4.73 -5.00 11.24
CA ILE A 8 4.33 -3.62 10.95
C ILE A 8 3.76 -3.04 12.24
N SER A 9 4.37 -1.98 12.77
CA SER A 9 3.90 -1.30 13.98
C SER A 9 2.45 -0.84 13.78
N PRO A 10 1.55 -0.98 14.78
CA PRO A 10 0.16 -0.52 14.71
C PRO A 10 0.00 0.96 14.31
N GLU A 11 1.02 1.78 14.56
CA GLU A 11 1.01 3.21 14.18
C GLU A 11 1.18 3.43 12.67
N MET A 12 1.74 2.47 11.94
CA MET A 12 1.86 2.55 10.48
C MET A 12 0.53 2.26 9.76
N GLU A 13 -0.40 1.55 10.41
CA GLU A 13 -1.72 1.23 9.87
C GLU A 13 -2.56 2.50 9.57
N LYS A 14 -2.30 3.59 10.32
CA LYS A 14 -2.94 4.89 10.14
C LYS A 14 -2.50 5.65 8.89
N TYR A 15 -1.31 5.36 8.36
CA TYR A 15 -0.73 6.02 7.19
C TYR A 15 -0.95 5.26 5.87
N PHE A 16 -1.50 4.04 5.93
CA PHE A 16 -1.93 3.26 4.75
C PHE A 16 -3.43 3.43 4.42
N GLY A 17 -4.12 4.32 5.13
CA GLY A 17 -5.53 4.62 4.91
C GLY A 17 -5.81 5.23 3.53
N SER A 18 -6.79 4.64 2.83
CA SER A 18 -7.33 4.92 1.48
C SER A 18 -6.69 4.21 0.27
N GLY A 19 -5.52 3.56 0.42
CA GLY A 19 -4.95 2.69 -0.61
C GLY A 19 -5.36 1.21 -0.47
N SER A 20 -5.98 0.84 0.66
CA SER A 20 -6.58 -0.47 0.90
C SER A 20 -7.83 -0.65 0.03
N ILE A 21 -7.64 -0.77 -1.27
CA ILE A 21 -8.61 -1.45 -2.12
C ILE A 21 -8.60 -2.91 -1.66
N ASP A 22 -9.46 -3.19 -0.68
CA ASP A 22 -10.19 -4.44 -0.52
C ASP A 22 -9.38 -5.74 -0.74
N SER A 23 -8.14 -5.81 -0.25
CA SER A 23 -7.31 -7.03 -0.32
C SER A 23 -8.07 -8.23 0.26
N ALA A 24 -8.82 -8.01 1.34
CA ALA A 24 -9.73 -9.00 1.91
C ALA A 24 -10.85 -9.42 0.94
N ALA A 25 -11.46 -8.48 0.22
CA ALA A 25 -12.50 -8.81 -0.77
C ALA A 25 -11.93 -9.48 -2.02
N ILE A 26 -10.71 -9.11 -2.47
CA ILE A 26 -10.00 -9.77 -3.57
C ILE A 26 -9.64 -11.21 -3.17
N ILE A 27 -9.12 -11.42 -1.97
CA ILE A 27 -8.81 -12.77 -1.43
C ILE A 27 -10.10 -13.58 -1.30
N ALA A 28 -11.18 -13.00 -0.76
CA ALA A 28 -12.48 -13.66 -0.68
C ALA A 28 -12.97 -14.08 -2.07
N ARG A 29 -12.89 -13.20 -3.07
CA ARG A 29 -13.30 -13.48 -4.44
C ARG A 29 -12.43 -14.55 -5.12
N ILE A 30 -11.13 -14.57 -4.83
CA ILE A 30 -10.21 -15.63 -5.29
C ILE A 30 -10.65 -16.99 -4.71
N ASN A 31 -10.92 -17.05 -3.41
CA ASN A 31 -11.37 -18.29 -2.74
C ASN A 31 -12.73 -18.76 -3.26
N GLU A 32 -13.66 -17.84 -3.51
CA GLU A 32 -14.95 -18.15 -4.15
C GLU A 32 -14.75 -18.76 -5.54
N LEU A 33 -13.95 -18.13 -6.40
CA LEU A 33 -13.67 -18.64 -7.74
C LEU A 33 -12.99 -20.01 -7.72
N GLU A 34 -12.08 -20.25 -6.78
CA GLU A 34 -11.45 -21.56 -6.59
C GLU A 34 -12.48 -22.63 -6.23
N SER A 35 -13.39 -22.31 -5.31
CA SER A 35 -14.48 -23.21 -4.92
C SER A 35 -15.44 -23.48 -6.09
N GLU A 36 -15.82 -22.46 -6.85
CA GLU A 36 -16.66 -22.60 -8.04
C GLU A 36 -15.98 -23.47 -9.12
N ILE A 37 -14.67 -23.30 -9.35
CA ILE A 37 -13.89 -24.11 -10.29
C ILE A 37 -13.84 -25.58 -9.86
N GLU A 38 -13.65 -25.84 -8.57
CA GLU A 38 -13.65 -27.20 -8.01
C GLU A 38 -15.03 -27.87 -8.19
N GLU A 39 -16.11 -27.13 -7.88
CA GLU A 39 -17.47 -27.63 -8.01
C GLU A 39 -17.85 -27.90 -9.48
N LEU A 40 -17.46 -27.02 -10.41
CA LEU A 40 -17.59 -27.30 -11.85
C LEU A 40 -16.82 -28.55 -12.25
N GLY A 41 -15.62 -28.78 -11.69
CA GLY A 41 -14.84 -30.00 -11.91
C GLY A 41 -15.57 -31.27 -11.45
N LYS A 42 -16.22 -31.22 -10.29
CA LYS A 42 -17.05 -32.32 -9.78
C LYS A 42 -18.24 -32.58 -10.71
N ARG A 43 -18.96 -31.53 -11.10
CA ARG A 43 -20.11 -31.63 -12.03
C ARG A 43 -19.72 -32.21 -13.39
N ILE A 44 -18.58 -31.79 -13.96
CA ILE A 44 -18.04 -32.35 -15.21
C ILE A 44 -17.77 -33.85 -15.05
N THR A 45 -17.17 -34.25 -13.92
CA THR A 45 -16.85 -35.65 -13.64
C THR A 45 -18.11 -36.52 -13.54
N VAL A 46 -19.15 -36.03 -12.85
CA VAL A 46 -20.46 -36.69 -12.78
C VAL A 46 -21.06 -36.85 -14.18
N ARG A 47 -21.10 -35.78 -14.98
CA ARG A 47 -21.63 -35.83 -16.35
C ARG A 47 -20.84 -36.79 -17.25
N LYS A 48 -19.52 -36.88 -17.11
CA LYS A 48 -18.69 -37.86 -17.84
C LYS A 48 -19.03 -39.30 -17.45
N SER A 49 -19.32 -39.55 -16.18
CA SER A 49 -19.79 -40.87 -15.71
C SER A 49 -21.14 -41.22 -16.32
N GLU A 50 -22.10 -40.28 -16.28
CA GLU A 50 -23.41 -40.45 -16.92
C GLU A 50 -23.29 -40.72 -18.42
N LEU A 51 -22.42 -39.99 -19.13
CA LEU A 51 -22.11 -40.21 -20.54
C LEU A 51 -21.57 -41.63 -20.78
N GLY A 52 -20.71 -42.13 -19.89
CA GLY A 52 -20.20 -43.50 -19.93
C GLY A 52 -21.34 -44.52 -19.83
N SER A 53 -22.21 -44.37 -18.83
CA SER A 53 -23.37 -45.26 -18.62
C SER A 53 -24.35 -45.25 -19.81
N ARG A 54 -24.61 -44.08 -20.42
CA ARG A 54 -25.47 -43.99 -21.61
C ARG A 54 -24.84 -44.61 -22.85
N ASN A 55 -23.53 -44.46 -23.03
CA ASN A 55 -22.81 -45.15 -24.11
C ASN A 55 -22.84 -46.67 -23.93
N GLU A 56 -22.73 -47.16 -22.70
CA GLU A 56 -22.84 -48.61 -22.45
C GLU A 56 -24.25 -49.12 -22.74
N ARG A 57 -25.29 -48.38 -22.30
CA ARG A 57 -26.68 -48.71 -22.63
C ARG A 57 -26.91 -48.75 -24.15
N LYS A 58 -26.35 -47.81 -24.90
CA LYS A 58 -26.41 -47.81 -26.37
C LYS A 58 -25.79 -49.09 -26.94
N ARG A 59 -24.59 -49.49 -26.48
CA ARG A 59 -23.94 -50.74 -26.95
C ARG A 59 -24.78 -51.97 -26.63
N GLU A 60 -25.36 -52.02 -25.44
CA GLU A 60 -26.24 -53.12 -25.03
C GLU A 60 -27.47 -53.22 -25.96
N LEU A 61 -28.13 -52.09 -26.25
CA LEU A 61 -29.27 -52.03 -27.16
C LEU A 61 -28.88 -52.47 -28.58
N THR A 62 -27.75 -51.99 -29.12
CA THR A 62 -27.27 -52.40 -30.45
C THR A 62 -26.95 -53.89 -30.49
N SER A 63 -26.30 -54.45 -29.45
CA SER A 63 -26.02 -55.89 -29.40
C SER A 63 -27.30 -56.74 -29.34
N ARG A 64 -28.39 -56.23 -28.75
CA ARG A 64 -29.67 -56.93 -28.77
C ARG A 64 -30.24 -57.07 -30.19
N ILE A 65 -30.02 -56.09 -31.07
CA ILE A 65 -30.40 -56.18 -32.49
C ILE A 65 -29.59 -57.31 -33.17
N ASP A 66 -28.27 -57.29 -33.01
CA ASP A 66 -27.38 -58.30 -33.61
C ASP A 66 -27.73 -59.73 -33.14
N GLN A 67 -28.17 -59.88 -31.89
CA GLN A 67 -28.56 -61.16 -31.30
C GLN A 67 -29.91 -61.71 -31.77
N LEU A 68 -30.72 -60.93 -32.49
CA LEU A 68 -31.97 -61.38 -33.10
C LEU A 68 -31.73 -62.05 -34.47
N GLU A 69 -30.60 -61.77 -35.14
CA GLU A 69 -30.25 -62.41 -36.41
C GLU A 69 -29.96 -63.92 -36.21
N GLY A 70 -30.71 -64.76 -36.92
CA GLY A 70 -30.47 -66.21 -36.96
C GLY A 70 -31.09 -67.05 -35.83
N LYS A 71 -31.90 -66.47 -34.93
CA LYS A 71 -32.64 -67.22 -33.88
C LYS A 71 -34.07 -67.53 -34.29
N SER A 72 -34.58 -68.69 -33.88
CA SER A 72 -35.97 -69.12 -34.12
C SER A 72 -36.95 -68.72 -33.00
N VAL A 73 -36.44 -68.45 -31.79
CA VAL A 73 -37.24 -68.06 -30.62
C VAL A 73 -36.66 -66.77 -30.02
N CYS A 74 -37.54 -65.84 -29.67
CA CYS A 74 -37.17 -64.55 -29.13
C CYS A 74 -36.55 -64.70 -27.73
N PRO A 75 -35.30 -64.25 -27.51
CA PRO A 75 -34.64 -64.37 -26.21
C PRO A 75 -35.22 -63.45 -25.13
N LEU A 76 -36.10 -62.49 -25.49
CA LEU A 76 -36.69 -61.53 -24.56
C LEU A 76 -38.08 -61.95 -24.05
N CYS A 77 -38.86 -62.67 -24.87
CA CYS A 77 -40.25 -63.02 -24.53
C CYS A 77 -40.58 -64.51 -24.74
N GLY A 78 -39.66 -65.32 -25.28
CA GLY A 78 -39.82 -66.76 -25.43
C GLY A 78 -40.80 -67.20 -26.54
N SER A 79 -41.32 -66.26 -27.34
CA SER A 79 -42.21 -66.56 -28.48
C SER A 79 -41.44 -66.82 -29.77
N ASP A 80 -42.05 -67.52 -30.72
CA ASP A 80 -41.45 -67.74 -32.04
C ASP A 80 -41.15 -66.42 -32.75
N LEU A 81 -39.94 -66.29 -33.30
CA LEU A 81 -39.51 -65.13 -34.07
C LEU A 81 -40.16 -65.14 -35.45
N SER A 82 -41.41 -64.66 -35.53
CA SER A 82 -42.05 -64.33 -36.79
C SER A 82 -41.45 -63.03 -37.37
N ALA A 83 -41.54 -62.85 -38.69
CA ALA A 83 -41.06 -61.63 -39.35
C ALA A 83 -41.71 -60.35 -38.77
N GLU A 84 -42.99 -60.43 -38.39
CA GLU A 84 -43.72 -59.33 -37.78
C GLU A 84 -43.23 -59.02 -36.35
N HIS A 85 -42.87 -60.06 -35.59
CA HIS A 85 -42.29 -59.92 -34.25
C HIS A 85 -40.89 -59.30 -34.30
N ILE A 86 -40.06 -59.74 -35.26
CA ILE A 86 -38.72 -59.18 -35.50
C ILE A 86 -38.82 -57.69 -35.84
N SER A 87 -39.69 -57.33 -36.78
CA SER A 87 -39.86 -55.93 -37.20
C SER A 87 -40.33 -55.04 -36.05
N ARG A 88 -41.22 -55.52 -35.18
CA ARG A 88 -41.66 -54.76 -33.99
C ARG A 88 -40.51 -54.54 -33.00
N LEU A 89 -39.74 -55.57 -32.68
CA LEU A 89 -38.59 -55.47 -31.78
C LEU A 89 -37.51 -54.54 -32.34
N GLN A 90 -37.25 -54.60 -33.64
CA GLN A 90 -36.29 -53.71 -34.30
C GLN A 90 -36.72 -52.25 -34.13
N THR A 91 -37.99 -51.92 -34.41
CA THR A 91 -38.52 -50.57 -34.22
C THR A 91 -38.40 -50.10 -32.77
N GLU A 92 -38.79 -50.91 -31.80
CA GLU A 92 -38.69 -50.56 -30.36
C GLU A 92 -37.24 -50.32 -29.92
N ILE A 93 -36.30 -51.16 -30.38
CA ILE A 93 -34.89 -50.98 -30.04
C ILE A 93 -34.32 -49.73 -30.75
N ASP A 94 -34.65 -49.51 -32.01
CA ASP A 94 -34.22 -48.33 -32.76
C ASP A 94 -34.72 -47.03 -32.10
N GLU A 95 -35.99 -46.98 -31.69
CA GLU A 95 -36.54 -45.85 -30.92
C GLU A 95 -35.77 -45.62 -29.61
N SER A 96 -35.45 -46.70 -28.88
CA SER A 96 -34.67 -46.63 -27.65
C SER A 96 -33.22 -46.17 -27.88
N VAL A 97 -32.60 -46.60 -28.98
CA VAL A 97 -31.27 -46.16 -29.41
C VAL A 97 -31.29 -44.67 -29.75
N GLN A 98 -32.28 -44.21 -30.51
CA GLN A 98 -32.43 -42.78 -30.86
C GLN A 98 -32.64 -41.91 -29.61
N ALA A 99 -33.49 -42.34 -28.68
CA ALA A 99 -33.66 -41.66 -27.40
C ALA A 99 -32.34 -41.57 -26.61
N THR A 100 -31.59 -42.68 -26.53
CA THR A 100 -30.28 -42.72 -25.85
C THR A 100 -29.26 -41.81 -26.54
N LEU A 101 -29.26 -41.73 -27.87
CA LEU A 101 -28.39 -40.83 -28.63
C LEU A 101 -28.70 -39.35 -28.36
N ALA A 102 -29.98 -38.99 -28.25
CA ALA A 102 -30.39 -37.63 -27.90
C ALA A 102 -29.93 -37.24 -26.48
N GLU A 103 -30.04 -38.15 -25.52
CA GLU A 103 -29.52 -37.96 -24.15
C GLU A 103 -28.00 -37.81 -24.14
N ILE A 104 -27.26 -38.66 -24.88
CA ILE A 104 -25.81 -38.56 -25.06
C ILE A 104 -25.43 -37.18 -25.61
N GLY A 105 -26.12 -36.70 -26.63
CA GLY A 105 -25.89 -35.37 -27.21
C GLY A 105 -26.10 -34.25 -26.20
N THR A 106 -27.15 -34.35 -25.39
CA THR A 106 -27.44 -33.38 -24.32
C THR A 106 -26.34 -33.36 -23.26
N ILE A 107 -25.91 -34.55 -22.78
CA ILE A 107 -24.84 -34.68 -21.79
C ILE A 107 -23.51 -34.16 -22.35
N ALA A 108 -23.18 -34.48 -23.60
CA ALA A 108 -21.97 -33.99 -24.25
C ALA A 108 -21.96 -32.46 -24.38
N GLY A 109 -23.11 -31.87 -24.74
CA GLY A 109 -23.28 -30.42 -24.76
C GLY A 109 -23.12 -29.78 -23.37
N ASP A 110 -23.69 -30.40 -22.34
CA ASP A 110 -23.52 -30.00 -20.95
C ASP A 110 -22.05 -30.02 -20.51
N ILE A 111 -21.31 -31.09 -20.82
CA ILE A 111 -19.87 -31.20 -20.52
C ILE A 111 -19.09 -30.09 -21.21
N ALA A 112 -19.36 -29.84 -22.50
CA ALA A 112 -18.68 -28.80 -23.26
C ALA A 112 -18.91 -27.42 -22.65
N ARG A 113 -20.16 -27.11 -22.28
CA ARG A 113 -20.52 -25.85 -21.60
C ARG A 113 -19.81 -25.70 -20.26
N LEU A 114 -19.91 -26.70 -19.38
CA LEU A 114 -19.27 -26.66 -18.07
C LEU A 114 -17.75 -26.54 -18.17
N THR A 115 -17.13 -27.20 -19.15
CA THR A 115 -15.69 -27.11 -19.39
C THR A 115 -15.29 -25.71 -19.84
N ALA A 116 -16.06 -25.10 -20.75
CA ALA A 116 -15.83 -23.72 -21.18
C ALA A 116 -16.01 -22.72 -20.02
N ASP A 117 -17.02 -22.92 -19.17
CA ASP A 117 -17.24 -22.11 -17.96
C ASP A 117 -16.05 -22.21 -17.00
N GLN A 118 -15.58 -23.43 -16.73
CA GLN A 118 -14.45 -23.69 -15.85
C GLN A 118 -13.17 -23.01 -16.37
N GLU A 119 -12.93 -23.05 -17.68
CA GLU A 119 -11.74 -22.42 -18.29
C GLU A 119 -11.81 -20.89 -18.23
N ARG A 120 -13.00 -20.30 -18.48
CA ARG A 120 -13.21 -18.85 -18.31
C ARG A 120 -12.93 -18.40 -16.87
N MET A 121 -13.38 -19.16 -15.88
CA MET A 121 -13.11 -18.87 -14.47
C MET A 121 -11.63 -18.99 -14.13
N LYS A 122 -10.92 -20.02 -14.61
CA LYS A 122 -9.47 -20.16 -14.43
C LYS A 122 -8.69 -18.98 -15.03
N GLN A 123 -9.09 -18.53 -16.22
CA GLN A 123 -8.49 -17.35 -16.84
C GLN A 123 -8.69 -16.09 -16.01
N THR A 124 -9.91 -15.89 -15.49
CA THR A 124 -10.24 -14.77 -14.60
C THR A 124 -9.39 -14.81 -13.33
N LEU A 125 -9.30 -15.98 -12.70
CA LEU A 125 -8.49 -16.21 -11.50
C LEU A 125 -7.00 -15.90 -11.75
N SER A 126 -6.46 -16.33 -12.88
CA SER A 126 -5.08 -16.06 -13.29
C SER A 126 -4.82 -14.56 -13.46
N GLN A 127 -5.73 -13.86 -14.14
CA GLN A 127 -5.66 -12.40 -14.30
C GLN A 127 -5.69 -11.69 -12.95
N MET A 128 -6.61 -12.05 -12.05
CA MET A 128 -6.69 -11.46 -10.71
C MET A 128 -5.41 -11.66 -9.90
N ARG A 129 -4.86 -12.88 -9.91
CA ARG A 129 -3.59 -13.19 -9.23
C ARG A 129 -2.43 -12.38 -9.80
N SER A 130 -2.33 -12.29 -11.13
CA SER A 130 -1.26 -11.51 -11.79
C SER A 130 -1.34 -10.02 -11.44
N ARG A 131 -2.55 -9.46 -11.43
CA ARG A 131 -2.79 -8.06 -11.06
C ARG A 131 -2.44 -7.81 -9.60
N SER A 132 -2.88 -8.69 -8.69
CA SER A 132 -2.56 -8.60 -7.27
C SER A 132 -1.05 -8.65 -7.01
N VAL A 133 -0.30 -9.51 -7.70
CA VAL A 133 1.17 -9.57 -7.60
C VAL A 133 1.80 -8.27 -8.11
N SER A 134 1.33 -7.73 -9.23
CA SER A 134 1.84 -6.46 -9.77
C SER A 134 1.57 -5.29 -8.83
N GLU A 135 0.37 -5.20 -8.27
CA GLU A 135 -0.02 -4.15 -7.31
C GLU A 135 0.82 -4.25 -6.03
N PHE A 136 1.05 -5.46 -5.52
CA PHE A 136 1.92 -5.70 -4.38
C PHE A 136 3.36 -5.25 -4.65
N GLN A 137 3.91 -5.59 -5.82
CA GLN A 137 5.27 -5.18 -6.20
C GLN A 137 5.40 -3.66 -6.28
N GLN A 138 4.44 -2.97 -6.90
CA GLN A 138 4.42 -1.51 -6.94
C GLN A 138 4.35 -0.87 -5.55
N ALA A 139 3.55 -1.45 -4.64
CA ALA A 139 3.48 -0.99 -3.26
C ALA A 139 4.84 -1.16 -2.54
N MET A 140 5.52 -2.30 -2.75
CA MET A 140 6.85 -2.56 -2.18
C MET A 140 7.92 -1.59 -2.70
N ASP A 141 7.91 -1.28 -3.99
CA ASP A 141 8.82 -0.31 -4.60
C ASP A 141 8.56 1.10 -4.04
N SER A 142 7.28 1.48 -3.89
CA SER A 142 6.87 2.75 -3.27
C SER A 142 7.30 2.85 -1.80
N ILE A 143 7.13 1.80 -1.01
CA ILE A 143 7.60 1.73 0.38
C ILE A 143 9.11 1.88 0.44
N SER A 144 9.85 1.21 -0.45
CA SER A 144 11.30 1.28 -0.49
C SER A 144 11.79 2.70 -0.81
N SER A 145 11.16 3.36 -1.79
CA SER A 145 11.43 4.78 -2.12
C SER A 145 11.13 5.72 -0.95
N ARG A 146 9.99 5.53 -0.27
CA ARG A 146 9.61 6.31 0.92
C ARG A 146 10.60 6.11 2.07
N ARG A 147 11.14 4.91 2.28
CA ARG A 147 12.15 4.65 3.31
C ARG A 147 13.44 5.44 3.04
N VAL A 148 13.89 5.49 1.79
CA VAL A 148 15.06 6.30 1.40
C VAL A 148 14.80 7.78 1.65
N THR A 149 13.61 8.26 1.26
CA THR A 149 13.21 9.66 1.48
C THR A 149 13.14 10.00 2.97
N LEU A 150 12.57 9.11 3.79
CA LEU A 150 12.48 9.30 5.23
C LEU A 150 13.86 9.39 5.88
N ALA A 151 14.79 8.51 5.49
CA ALA A 151 16.16 8.54 5.99
C ALA A 151 16.89 9.85 5.62
N ALA A 152 16.65 10.38 4.42
CA ALA A 152 17.18 11.68 4.01
C ALA A 152 16.61 12.82 4.86
N LEU A 153 15.28 12.86 5.04
CA LEU A 153 14.61 13.87 5.87
C LEU A 153 15.06 13.82 7.34
N GLN A 154 15.28 12.63 7.89
CA GLN A 154 15.82 12.48 9.26
C GLN A 154 17.22 13.08 9.39
N LYS A 155 18.07 12.89 8.37
CA LYS A 155 19.39 13.51 8.33
C LYS A 155 19.31 15.03 8.23
N ASP A 156 18.40 15.55 7.40
CA ASP A 156 18.19 16.98 7.27
C ASP A 156 17.64 17.61 8.56
N GLU A 157 16.75 16.91 9.28
CA GLU A 157 16.25 17.32 10.59
C GLU A 157 17.37 17.42 11.63
N GLU A 158 18.27 16.44 11.67
CA GLU A 158 19.43 16.45 12.57
C GLU A 158 20.37 17.62 12.28
N LEU A 159 20.64 17.90 11.00
CA LEU A 159 21.44 19.05 10.58
C LEU A 159 20.78 20.37 11.00
N LEU A 160 19.48 20.52 10.76
CA LEU A 160 18.73 21.72 11.16
C LEU A 160 18.74 21.93 12.67
N ARG A 161 18.65 20.85 13.44
CA ARG A 161 18.74 20.91 14.91
C ARG A 161 20.08 21.45 15.36
N ASN A 162 21.18 20.93 14.81
CA ASN A 162 22.54 21.41 15.12
C ASN A 162 22.72 22.88 14.75
N PHE A 163 22.23 23.30 13.57
CA PHE A 163 22.26 24.71 13.17
C PHE A 163 21.45 25.62 14.10
N HIS A 164 20.30 25.14 14.59
CA HIS A 164 19.48 25.90 15.52
C HIS A 164 20.19 26.09 16.87
N GLU A 165 20.84 25.07 17.39
CA GLU A 165 21.64 25.15 18.63
C GLU A 165 22.77 26.18 18.49
N GLU A 166 23.54 26.14 17.40
CA GLU A 166 24.57 27.14 17.12
C GLU A 166 24.02 28.56 17.00
N PHE A 167 22.84 28.71 16.37
CA PHE A 167 22.19 30.00 16.21
C PHE A 167 21.78 30.59 17.57
N VAL A 168 21.21 29.76 18.46
CA VAL A 168 20.83 30.18 19.82
C VAL A 168 22.06 30.62 20.62
N GLU A 169 23.17 29.87 20.54
CA GLU A 169 24.42 30.24 21.21
C GLU A 169 24.97 31.58 20.70
N LYS A 170 25.03 31.75 19.37
CA LYS A 170 25.50 33.01 18.76
C LYS A 170 24.61 34.19 19.10
N ARG A 171 23.28 33.99 19.15
CA ARG A 171 22.33 35.03 19.55
C ARG A 171 22.55 35.46 21.01
N SER A 172 22.73 34.51 21.93
CA SER A 172 23.02 34.82 23.34
C SER A 172 24.32 35.62 23.49
N LYS A 173 25.37 35.27 22.74
CA LYS A 173 26.63 36.04 22.72
C LYS A 173 26.44 37.46 22.17
N ALA A 174 25.61 37.62 21.14
CA ALA A 174 25.30 38.94 20.58
C ALA A 174 24.56 39.82 21.61
N GLU A 175 23.54 39.28 22.28
CA GLU A 175 22.81 39.97 23.34
C GLU A 175 23.73 40.37 24.51
N ASP A 176 24.70 39.53 24.87
CA ASP A 176 25.71 39.88 25.89
C ASP A 176 26.64 41.02 25.45
N LEU A 177 27.11 40.97 24.20
CA LEU A 177 27.94 42.03 23.62
C LEU A 177 27.19 43.35 23.54
N GLU A 178 25.90 43.35 23.18
CA GLU A 178 25.05 44.54 23.17
C GLU A 178 24.95 45.18 24.56
N ARG A 179 24.74 44.37 25.61
CA ARG A 179 24.73 44.87 27.00
C ARG A 179 26.08 45.47 27.41
N ARG A 180 27.19 44.85 27.01
CA ARG A 180 28.54 45.38 27.31
C ARG A 180 28.82 46.68 26.58
N ILE A 181 28.40 46.81 25.33
CA ILE A 181 28.51 48.07 24.57
C ILE A 181 27.72 49.18 25.27
N GLU A 182 26.50 48.90 25.71
CA GLU A 182 25.68 49.89 26.40
C GLU A 182 26.29 50.32 27.74
N SER A 183 26.84 49.37 28.51
CA SER A 183 27.60 49.69 29.73
C SER A 183 28.83 50.55 29.45
N LEU A 184 29.57 50.29 28.37
CA LEU A 184 30.74 51.08 27.99
C LEU A 184 30.35 52.51 27.59
N ARG A 185 29.25 52.68 26.86
CA ARG A 185 28.71 54.02 26.51
C ARG A 185 28.34 54.82 27.75
N SER A 186 27.74 54.18 28.76
CA SER A 186 27.45 54.82 30.05
C SER A 186 28.73 55.31 30.73
N VAL A 187 29.76 54.46 30.80
CA VAL A 187 31.06 54.82 31.40
C VAL A 187 31.75 55.94 30.62
N GLU A 188 31.70 55.91 29.29
CA GLU A 188 32.24 56.97 28.42
C GLU A 188 31.55 58.32 28.66
N SER A 189 30.23 58.31 28.83
CA SER A 189 29.45 59.50 29.20
C SER A 189 29.85 60.05 30.57
N ASP A 190 29.97 59.18 31.58
CA ASP A 190 30.39 59.57 32.93
C ASP A 190 31.80 60.17 32.93
N TYR A 191 32.74 59.52 32.24
CA TYR A 191 34.12 60.01 32.09
C TYR A 191 34.15 61.37 31.41
N SER A 192 33.41 61.54 30.31
CA SER A 192 33.30 62.82 29.60
C SER A 192 32.73 63.92 30.51
N GLY A 193 31.74 63.59 31.32
CA GLY A 193 31.16 64.51 32.31
C GLY A 193 32.14 64.90 33.42
N ILE A 194 32.90 63.95 33.96
CA ILE A 194 33.94 64.22 34.97
C ILE A 194 35.05 65.09 34.37
N LYS A 195 35.52 64.75 33.17
CA LYS A 195 36.56 65.51 32.46
C LYS A 195 36.14 66.96 32.27
N ALA A 196 34.93 67.21 31.78
CA ALA A 196 34.40 68.56 31.60
C ALA A 196 34.32 69.35 32.93
N ARG A 197 33.94 68.70 34.04
CA ARG A 197 33.92 69.33 35.37
C ARG A 197 35.31 69.65 35.89
N LEU A 198 36.28 68.77 35.63
CA LEU A 198 37.68 68.99 36.01
C LEU A 198 38.26 70.19 35.26
N GLU A 199 38.08 70.24 33.93
CA GLU A 199 38.50 71.37 33.09
C GLU A 199 37.84 72.70 33.53
N ALA A 200 36.56 72.67 33.92
CA ALA A 200 35.86 73.82 34.49
C ALA A 200 36.41 74.24 35.87
N ALA A 201 36.77 73.28 36.72
CA ALA A 201 37.36 73.56 38.03
C ALA A 201 38.78 74.15 37.91
N GLU A 202 39.61 73.61 37.02
CA GLU A 202 40.96 74.12 36.74
C GLU A 202 40.93 75.57 36.24
N THR A 203 40.02 75.89 35.33
CA THR A 203 39.82 77.26 34.83
C THR A 203 39.31 78.20 35.93
N ALA A 204 38.39 77.75 36.78
CA ALA A 204 37.88 78.55 37.90
C ALA A 204 38.95 78.84 38.97
N ILE A 205 39.76 77.83 39.34
CA ILE A 205 40.87 77.98 40.29
C ILE A 205 41.88 78.99 39.74
N SER A 206 42.30 78.83 38.49
CA SER A 206 43.24 79.74 37.83
C SER A 206 42.71 81.18 37.81
N GLY A 207 41.41 81.37 37.54
CA GLY A 207 40.77 82.69 37.58
C GLY A 207 40.76 83.31 38.98
N LYS A 208 40.44 82.52 40.01
CA LYS A 208 40.44 82.98 41.40
C LYS A 208 41.83 83.36 41.91
N GLU A 209 42.86 82.59 41.55
CA GLU A 209 44.25 82.93 41.89
C GLU A 209 44.67 84.27 41.28
N VAL A 210 44.27 84.55 40.03
CA VAL A 210 44.52 85.83 39.38
C VAL A 210 43.79 86.98 40.09
N GLU A 211 42.54 86.76 40.51
CA GLU A 211 41.74 87.75 41.25
C GLU A 211 42.31 88.04 42.64
N ASP A 212 42.74 87.00 43.37
CA ASP A 212 43.39 87.15 44.68
C ASP A 212 44.73 87.90 44.56
N ILE A 213 45.54 87.61 43.53
CA ILE A 213 46.77 88.36 43.24
C ILE A 213 46.44 89.82 42.94
N GLY A 214 45.44 90.08 42.10
CA GLY A 214 44.98 91.43 41.77
C GLY A 214 44.55 92.22 43.01
N SER A 215 43.80 91.57 43.90
CA SER A 215 43.33 92.16 45.17
C SER A 215 44.48 92.47 46.13
N ARG A 216 45.46 91.56 46.26
CA ARG A 216 46.66 91.78 47.08
C ARG A 216 47.52 92.92 46.55
N LEU A 217 47.66 93.04 45.23
CA LEU A 217 48.36 94.15 44.60
C LEU A 217 47.63 95.49 44.81
N ALA A 218 46.30 95.49 44.76
CA ALA A 218 45.49 96.68 45.04
C ALA A 218 45.64 97.14 46.50
N ALA A 219 45.57 96.22 47.46
CA ALA A 219 45.78 96.53 48.88
C ALA A 219 47.20 97.08 49.16
N LEU A 220 48.24 96.45 48.59
CA LEU A 220 49.61 96.96 48.68
C LEU A 220 49.76 98.36 48.08
N ARG A 221 49.01 98.67 47.02
CA ARG A 221 49.03 100.00 46.40
C ARG A 221 48.42 101.07 47.30
N GLU A 222 47.36 100.73 48.04
CA GLU A 222 46.76 101.62 49.04
C GLU A 222 47.67 101.82 50.27
N GLU A 223 48.38 100.79 50.74
CA GLU A 223 49.31 100.92 51.88
C GLU A 223 50.57 101.75 51.57
N ILE A 224 50.94 101.90 50.31
CA ILE A 224 52.12 102.66 49.85
C ILE A 224 51.77 104.12 49.49
N SER A 225 50.48 104.49 49.49
CA SER A 225 49.99 105.87 49.25
C SER A 225 49.72 106.61 50.55
#